data_AF-A0A1I2N3P7-F1
#
_entry.id   AF-A0A1I2N3P7-F1
#
_cell.length_a   1.000
_cell.length_b   1.000
_cell.length_c   1.000
_cell.angle_alpha   90.00
_cell.angle_beta   90.00
_cell.angle_gamma   90.00
#
_symmetry.space_group_name_H-M   'P 1'
#
loop_
_entity.id
_entity.type
_entity.pdbx_description
1 polymer ?
#
loop_
_entity_poly.entity_id
_entity_poly.type
_entity_poly.pdbx_seq_one_letter_code
_entity_poly.pdbx_strand_id
1 'polypeptide(L)'
;MAGELDLDTAPQLQQEISRVLRQPGVRGIQVDLAEVTFCDSSGIAVLDAGFGEAARNDITLRVVRVPAMIATILQVVGLLQPLTRPAS
;
A
#
# COMPACT_ATOMS: atom_id res chain seq x y z
N MET A 1 3.42 -8.78 -1.35
CA MET A 1 3.65 -8.46 -2.78
C MET A 1 5.07 -8.84 -3.12
N ALA A 2 5.31 -9.35 -4.32
CA ALA A 2 6.62 -9.76 -4.80
C ALA A 2 6.81 -9.33 -6.26
N GLY A 3 8.04 -9.04 -6.65
CA GLY A 3 8.37 -8.55 -7.99
C GLY A 3 8.16 -7.05 -8.14
N GLU A 4 7.58 -6.63 -9.26
CA GLU A 4 7.41 -5.22 -9.58
C GLU A 4 6.02 -4.72 -9.14
N LEU A 5 5.92 -3.43 -8.86
CA LEU A 5 4.66 -2.72 -8.64
C LEU A 5 4.52 -1.59 -9.67
N ASP A 6 3.92 -1.94 -10.80
CA ASP A 6 3.88 -1.18 -12.05
C ASP A 6 2.49 -1.21 -12.68
N LEU A 7 2.35 -0.71 -13.91
CA LEU A 7 1.08 -0.71 -14.64
C LEU A 7 0.42 -2.09 -14.77
N ASP A 8 1.19 -3.18 -14.84
CA ASP A 8 0.68 -4.53 -15.05
C ASP A 8 0.21 -5.17 -13.74
N THR A 9 0.92 -4.89 -12.64
CA THR A 9 0.69 -5.50 -11.33
C THR A 9 -0.15 -4.63 -10.38
N ALA A 10 -0.16 -3.31 -10.57
CA ALA A 10 -0.92 -2.37 -9.74
C ALA A 10 -2.43 -2.68 -9.70
N PRO A 11 -3.12 -3.03 -10.82
CA PRO A 11 -4.54 -3.39 -10.78
C PRO A 11 -4.83 -4.59 -9.88
N GLN A 12 -3.92 -5.57 -9.82
CA GLN A 12 -4.08 -6.74 -8.96
C GLN A 12 -4.01 -6.35 -7.47
N LEU A 13 -3.05 -5.52 -7.09
CA LEU A 13 -2.95 -5.02 -5.71
C LEU A 13 -4.20 -4.20 -5.32
N GLN A 14 -4.69 -3.34 -6.22
CA GLN A 14 -5.88 -2.55 -5.98
C GLN A 14 -7.12 -3.44 -5.73
N GLN A 15 -7.31 -4.46 -6.57
CA GLN A 15 -8.42 -5.40 -6.42
C GLN A 15 -8.37 -6.14 -5.09
N GLU A 16 -7.19 -6.57 -4.66
CA GLU A 16 -7.01 -7.26 -3.37
C GLU A 16 -7.26 -6.33 -2.18
N ILE A 17 -6.75 -5.09 -2.21
CA ILE A 17 -7.03 -4.10 -1.16
C ILE A 17 -8.54 -3.88 -1.05
N SER A 18 -9.22 -3.55 -2.15
CA SER A 18 -10.66 -3.30 -2.12
C SER A 18 -11.47 -4.55 -1.74
N ARG A 19 -11.00 -5.76 -2.08
CA ARG A 19 -11.61 -7.01 -1.64
C ARG A 19 -11.53 -7.18 -0.14
N VAL A 20 -10.37 -6.91 0.47
CA VAL A 20 -10.17 -7.01 1.92
C VAL A 20 -10.95 -5.92 2.67
N LEU A 21 -10.97 -4.68 2.15
CA LEU A 21 -11.73 -3.58 2.76
C LEU A 21 -13.23 -3.86 2.88
N ARG A 22 -13.80 -4.66 1.97
CA ARG A 22 -15.22 -5.04 2.01
C ARG A 22 -15.54 -6.20 2.95
N GLN A 23 -14.55 -6.84 3.56
CA GLN A 23 -14.79 -7.98 4.46
C GLN A 23 -15.30 -7.51 5.82
N PRO A 24 -16.38 -8.12 6.36
CA PRO A 24 -16.89 -7.77 7.68
C PRO A 24 -15.84 -7.96 8.78
N GLY A 25 -15.73 -6.98 9.67
CA GLY A 25 -14.86 -7.06 10.85
C GLY A 25 -13.39 -6.72 10.60
N VAL A 26 -12.98 -6.40 9.37
CA VAL A 26 -11.62 -5.93 9.09
C VAL A 26 -11.40 -4.57 9.77
N ARG A 27 -10.27 -4.45 10.47
CA ARG A 27 -9.80 -3.20 11.12
C ARG A 27 -8.44 -2.74 10.60
N GLY A 28 -7.74 -3.59 9.86
CA GLY A 28 -6.42 -3.27 9.35
C GLY A 28 -5.96 -4.16 8.19
N ILE A 29 -5.15 -3.58 7.31
CA ILE A 29 -4.48 -4.20 6.17
C ILE A 29 -2.99 -3.89 6.27
N GLN A 30 -2.16 -4.92 6.13
CA GLN A 30 -0.72 -4.77 5.96
C GLN A 30 -0.33 -5.26 4.57
N VAL A 31 0.24 -4.37 3.77
CA VAL A 31 0.83 -4.69 2.47
C VAL A 31 2.31 -4.93 2.68
N ASP A 32 2.70 -6.18 2.51
CA ASP A 32 4.09 -6.57 2.65
C ASP A 32 4.88 -6.29 1.37
N LEU A 33 5.91 -5.47 1.49
CA LEU A 33 6.75 -5.07 0.36
C LEU A 33 8.14 -5.74 0.36
N ALA A 34 8.38 -6.73 1.22
CA ALA A 34 9.71 -7.33 1.40
C ALA A 34 10.35 -7.83 0.09
N GLU A 35 9.52 -8.31 -0.85
CA GLU A 35 9.95 -8.89 -2.11
C GLU A 35 9.66 -7.96 -3.31
N VAL A 36 9.30 -6.70 -3.06
CA VAL A 36 9.07 -5.71 -4.11
C VAL A 36 10.39 -5.09 -4.54
N THR A 37 10.74 -5.26 -5.82
CA THR A 37 12.02 -4.84 -6.39
C THR A 37 11.93 -3.51 -7.12
N PHE A 38 10.73 -3.10 -7.54
CA PHE A 38 10.49 -1.87 -8.29
C PHE A 38 9.09 -1.32 -7.99
N CYS A 39 8.94 0.00 -8.00
CA CYS A 39 7.65 0.67 -7.87
C CYS A 39 7.65 1.94 -8.73
N ASP A 40 6.71 2.04 -9.67
CA ASP A 40 6.51 3.24 -10.48
C ASP A 40 5.35 4.12 -9.94
N SER A 41 4.95 5.12 -10.72
CA SER A 41 3.83 6.00 -10.38
C SER A 41 2.48 5.29 -10.26
N SER A 42 2.28 4.20 -10.99
CA SER A 42 1.04 3.42 -10.97
C SER A 42 0.94 2.62 -9.68
N GLY A 43 2.06 2.04 -9.25
CA GLY A 43 2.17 1.41 -7.93
C GLY A 43 1.91 2.38 -6.78
N ILE A 44 2.51 3.57 -6.85
CA ILE A 44 2.30 4.65 -5.88
C ILE A 44 0.82 5.06 -5.82
N ALA A 45 0.18 5.25 -6.98
CA ALA A 45 -1.22 5.64 -7.06
C ALA A 45 -2.16 4.60 -6.42
N VAL A 46 -1.86 3.31 -6.56
CA VAL A 46 -2.66 2.25 -5.92
C VAL A 46 -2.49 2.24 -4.40
N LEU A 47 -1.28 2.45 -3.89
CA LEU A 47 -1.04 2.56 -2.44
C LEU A 47 -1.76 3.77 -1.84
N ASP A 48 -1.70 4.92 -2.52
CA ASP A 48 -2.40 6.15 -2.09
C ASP A 48 -3.92 5.99 -2.11
N ALA A 49 -4.47 5.47 -3.22
CA ALA A 49 -5.90 5.21 -3.34
C ALA A 49 -6.40 4.21 -2.28
N GLY A 50 -5.65 3.14 -2.06
CA GLY A 50 -5.94 2.15 -1.02
C GLY A 50 -5.90 2.75 0.39
N PHE A 51 -4.91 3.60 0.68
CA PHE A 51 -4.82 4.31 1.96
C PHE A 51 -6.03 5.23 2.18
N GLY A 52 -6.42 6.00 1.17
CA GLY A 52 -7.60 6.86 1.22
C GLY A 52 -8.92 6.09 1.31
N GLU A 53 -9.04 4.93 0.66
CA GLU A 53 -10.22 4.06 0.80
C GLU A 53 -10.29 3.44 2.20
N ALA A 54 -9.18 2.95 2.74
CA ALA A 54 -9.12 2.40 4.09
C ALA A 54 -9.51 3.44 5.14
N ALA A 55 -8.93 4.65 5.04
CA ALA A 55 -9.23 5.75 5.96
C ALA A 55 -10.72 6.14 5.95
N ARG A 56 -11.37 6.16 4.78
CA ARG A 56 -12.81 6.44 4.66
C ARG A 56 -13.71 5.38 5.30
N ASN A 57 -13.19 4.18 5.54
CA ASN A 57 -13.91 3.07 6.16
C ASN A 57 -13.47 2.83 7.62
N ASP A 58 -12.72 3.75 8.23
CA ASP A 58 -12.11 3.59 9.55
C ASP A 58 -11.25 2.32 9.69
N ILE A 59 -10.60 1.92 8.58
CA ILE A 59 -9.69 0.78 8.49
C ILE A 59 -8.26 1.31 8.34
N THR A 60 -7.31 0.68 9.03
CA THR A 60 -5.90 1.03 8.87
C THR A 60 -5.30 0.34 7.64
N LEU A 61 -4.61 1.06 6.76
CA LEU A 61 -3.78 0.45 5.72
C LEU A 61 -2.33 0.87 5.90
N ARG A 62 -1.43 -0.11 5.80
CA ARG A 62 -0.02 0.06 6.10
C ARG A 62 0.85 -0.70 5.13
N VAL A 63 2.05 -0.18 4.88
CA VAL A 63 3.12 -0.95 4.24
C VAL A 63 4.11 -1.43 5.30
N VAL A 64 4.58 -2.67 5.17
CA VAL A 64 5.55 -3.28 6.08
C VAL A 64 6.71 -3.89 5.31
N ARG A 65 7.85 -4.07 6.00
CA ARG A 65 9.10 -4.61 5.43
C ARG A 65 9.51 -3.89 4.13
N VAL A 66 9.41 -2.56 4.13
CA VAL A 66 9.68 -1.72 2.94
C VAL A 66 11.18 -1.73 2.61
N PRO A 67 11.58 -2.17 1.40
CA PRO A 67 12.97 -2.09 0.96
C PRO A 67 13.45 -0.64 0.86
N ALA A 68 14.74 -0.39 1.10
CA ALA A 68 15.30 0.97 1.17
C ALA A 68 15.01 1.81 -0.09
N MET A 69 15.13 1.22 -1.27
CA MET A 69 14.82 1.88 -2.55
C MET A 69 13.34 2.34 -2.61
N ILE A 70 12.42 1.45 -2.24
CA ILE A 70 10.98 1.75 -2.22
C ILE A 70 10.67 2.81 -1.15
N ALA A 71 11.34 2.74 0.02
CA ALA A 71 11.20 3.74 1.06
C ALA A 71 11.63 5.13 0.57
N THR A 72 12.73 5.24 -0.17
CA THR A 72 13.15 6.52 -0.79
C THR A 72 12.09 7.06 -1.73
N ILE A 73 11.52 6.22 -2.60
CA ILE A 73 10.46 6.63 -3.55
C ILE A 73 9.23 7.14 -2.77
N LEU A 74 8.74 6.36 -1.80
CA LEU A 74 7.59 6.74 -0.96
C LEU A 74 7.86 8.01 -0.15
N GLN A 75 9.11 8.25 0.27
CA GLN A 75 9.50 9.46 0.99
C GLN A 75 9.45 10.69 0.07
N VAL A 76 9.90 10.56 -1.18
CA VAL A 76 9.88 11.65 -2.18
C VAL A 76 8.44 12.07 -2.49
N VAL A 77 7.50 11.12 -2.59
CA VAL A 77 6.07 11.42 -2.82
C VAL A 77 5.28 11.69 -1.54
N GLY A 78 5.93 11.71 -0.36
CA GLY A 78 5.29 12.04 0.92
C GLY A 78 4.39 10.95 1.51
N LEU A 79 4.41 9.73 0.97
CA LEU A 79 3.56 8.61 1.41
C LEU A 79 4.22 7.70 2.45
N LEU A 80 5.54 7.76 2.64
CA LEU A 80 6.22 6.84 3.56
C LEU A 80 5.68 6.97 4.99
N GLN A 81 5.58 8.19 5.51
CA GLN A 81 5.10 8.45 6.87
C GLN A 81 3.62 8.02 7.05
N PRO A 82 2.67 8.46 6.20
CA PRO A 82 1.28 8.00 6.27
C PRO A 82 1.12 6.49 6.26
N LEU A 83 1.86 5.78 5.39
CA LEU A 83 1.73 4.34 5.21
C LEU A 83 2.46 3.50 6.27
N THR A 84 3.31 4.08 7.11
CA THR A 84 4.10 3.33 8.11
C THR A 84 3.76 3.67 9.56
N ARG A 85 3.12 4.82 9.84
CA ARG A 85 2.86 5.30 11.22
C ARG A 85 1.82 4.47 11.97
N PRO A 86 2.10 3.83 13.13
CA PRO A 86 1.21 2.91 13.86
C PRO A 86 -0.20 3.47 14.15
N ALA A 87 -1.17 2.57 14.35
CA ALA A 87 -2.56 2.96 14.60
C ALA A 87 -2.62 3.57 16.00
N SER A 88 -3.17 4.78 16.10
CA SER A 88 -3.42 5.47 17.37
C SER A 88 -4.57 4.81 18.14
#